data_AF-A0AAV5YKV2-F1
#
_entry.id   AF-A0AAV5YKV2-F1
#
_cell.length_a   1.000
_cell.length_b   1.000
_cell.length_c   1.000
_cell.angle_alpha   90.00
_cell.angle_beta   90.00
_cell.angle_gamma   90.00
#
_symmetry.space_group_name_H-M   'P 1'
#
loop_
_entity.id
_entity.type
_entity.pdbx_description
1 polymer ?
#
loop_
_entity_poly.entity_id
_entity_poly.type
_entity_poly.pdbx_seq_one_letter_code
_entity_poly.pdbx_strand_id
1 'polypeptide(L)'
;MPTFGTLELTGVVDRLPTMRDLETEAWTLPGAEILQLAFEVPRATGSLLPPAMHPAIPPYATIWVTRYPESPVGPFLLAQLRLMGRAGAHPRGLVLGAVASTPDA
;
A
#
# COMPACT_ATOMS: atom_id res chain seq x y z
N MET A 1 -19.56 15.83 -7.37
CA MET A 1 -19.41 14.50 -8.01
C MET A 1 -18.26 13.75 -7.34
N PRO A 2 -18.33 12.42 -7.17
CA PRO A 2 -17.20 11.64 -6.70
C PRO A 2 -16.04 11.74 -7.69
N THR A 3 -14.82 11.89 -7.16
CA THR A 3 -13.58 11.83 -7.95
C THR A 3 -13.09 10.38 -8.00
N PHE A 4 -12.45 10.00 -9.09
CA PHE A 4 -11.90 8.67 -9.30
C PHE A 4 -10.41 8.77 -9.61
N GLY A 5 -9.67 7.71 -9.32
CA GLY A 5 -8.31 7.53 -9.81
C GLY A 5 -8.27 7.47 -11.33
N THR A 6 -7.15 7.85 -11.93
CA THR A 6 -6.96 7.89 -13.38
C THR A 6 -5.70 7.18 -13.83
N LEU A 7 -5.27 6.15 -13.07
CA LEU A 7 -4.12 5.33 -13.43
C LEU A 7 -4.42 4.52 -14.69
N GLU A 8 -3.59 4.72 -15.72
CA GLU A 8 -3.61 3.94 -16.95
C GLU A 8 -2.93 2.57 -16.72
N LEU A 9 -3.75 1.53 -16.54
CA LEU A 9 -3.29 0.19 -16.18
C LEU A 9 -2.36 -0.42 -17.24
N THR A 10 -2.64 -0.18 -18.52
CA THR A 10 -1.82 -0.65 -19.65
C THR A 10 -0.39 -0.10 -19.60
N GLY A 11 -0.19 1.09 -19.03
CA GLY A 11 1.14 1.70 -18.87
C GLY A 11 1.93 1.20 -17.66
N VAL A 12 1.33 0.38 -16.78
CA VAL A 12 1.98 -0.14 -15.58
C VAL A 12 1.98 -1.66 -15.46
N VAL A 13 1.21 -2.35 -16.31
CA VAL A 13 0.99 -3.80 -16.21
C VAL A 13 2.28 -4.62 -16.13
N ASP A 14 3.30 -4.26 -16.90
CA ASP A 14 4.59 -4.97 -16.93
C ASP A 14 5.41 -4.83 -15.63
N ARG A 15 5.03 -3.89 -14.76
CA ARG A 15 5.67 -3.65 -13.45
C ARG A 15 4.82 -4.17 -12.29
N LEU A 16 3.63 -4.68 -12.55
CA LEU A 16 2.76 -5.20 -11.49
C LEU A 16 3.20 -6.62 -11.10
N PRO A 17 3.22 -6.94 -9.79
CA PRO A 17 3.48 -8.30 -9.36
C PRO A 17 2.33 -9.22 -9.79
N THR A 18 2.66 -10.43 -10.22
CA THR A 18 1.65 -11.47 -10.50
C THR A 18 1.19 -12.09 -9.18
N MET A 19 -0.09 -11.95 -8.85
CA MET A 19 -0.71 -12.66 -7.73
C MET A 19 -1.25 -14.00 -8.25
N ARG A 20 -0.53 -15.08 -7.94
CA ARG A 20 -0.83 -16.43 -8.46
C ARG A 20 -2.02 -17.08 -7.75
N ASP A 21 -2.14 -16.82 -6.46
CA ASP A 21 -3.15 -17.43 -5.59
C ASP A 21 -3.58 -16.45 -4.51
N LEU A 22 -4.86 -16.50 -4.15
CA LEU A 22 -5.44 -15.80 -3.01
C LEU A 22 -5.53 -16.70 -1.77
N GLU A 23 -5.46 -18.02 -1.95
CA GLU A 23 -5.53 -19.05 -0.90
C GLU A 23 -4.13 -19.35 -0.36
N THR A 24 -3.52 -18.37 0.31
CA THR A 24 -2.25 -18.56 1.05
C THR A 24 -2.49 -18.78 2.54
N GLU A 25 -1.56 -19.47 3.19
CA GLU A 25 -1.55 -19.60 4.65
C GLU A 25 -1.44 -18.22 5.32
N ALA A 26 -2.26 -18.00 6.35
CA ALA A 26 -2.26 -16.76 7.10
C ALA A 26 -1.06 -16.70 8.05
N TRP A 27 -0.28 -15.62 7.97
CA TRP A 27 0.82 -15.39 8.91
C TRP A 27 0.31 -14.79 10.23
N THR A 28 0.82 -15.33 11.34
CA THR A 28 0.70 -14.69 12.65
C THR A 28 1.97 -13.88 12.90
N LEU A 29 1.82 -12.59 13.20
CA LEU A 29 2.93 -11.63 13.35
C LEU A 29 2.87 -10.98 14.74
N PRO A 30 3.20 -11.72 15.81
CA PRO A 30 3.06 -11.21 17.17
C PRO A 30 4.09 -10.11 17.46
N GLY A 31 3.71 -9.17 18.32
CA GLY A 31 4.59 -8.07 18.71
C GLY A 31 4.91 -7.08 17.59
N ALA A 32 4.12 -7.04 16.51
CA ALA A 32 4.32 -6.07 15.44
C ALA A 32 4.16 -4.62 15.94
N GLU A 33 5.15 -3.79 15.66
CA GLU A 33 5.17 -2.37 16.06
C GLU A 33 5.13 -1.50 14.81
N ILE A 34 4.18 -0.55 14.75
CA ILE A 34 3.94 0.27 13.56
C ILE A 34 4.25 1.73 13.86
N LEU A 35 5.17 2.33 13.10
CA LEU A 35 5.27 3.77 12.93
C LEU A 35 4.50 4.16 11.67
N GLN A 36 3.52 5.05 11.81
CA GLN A 36 2.80 5.64 10.68
C GLN A 36 3.03 7.14 10.62
N LEU A 37 3.52 7.62 9.48
CA LEU A 37 3.62 9.04 9.16
C LEU A 37 2.62 9.38 8.07
N ALA A 38 1.87 10.47 8.23
CA ALA A 38 0.93 10.97 7.23
C ALA A 38 1.33 12.37 6.79
N PHE A 39 1.26 12.65 5.49
CA PHE A 39 1.59 13.96 4.94
C PHE A 39 0.75 14.24 3.69
N GLU A 40 0.42 15.52 3.49
CA GLU A 40 -0.33 15.96 2.31
C GLU A 40 0.50 15.79 1.03
N VAL A 41 -0.20 15.51 -0.08
CA VAL A 41 0.43 15.37 -1.39
C VAL A 41 -0.33 16.18 -2.45
N PRO A 42 0.31 16.53 -3.58
CA PRO A 42 -0.37 17.24 -4.66
C PRO A 42 -1.58 16.46 -5.21
N ARG A 43 -2.65 17.17 -5.60
CA ARG A 43 -3.85 16.55 -6.22
C ARG A 43 -3.54 15.73 -7.47
N ALA A 44 -2.48 16.06 -8.20
CA ALA A 44 -2.03 15.33 -9.38
C ALA A 44 -1.68 13.85 -9.09
N THR A 45 -1.41 13.49 -7.83
CA THR A 45 -1.18 12.10 -7.42
C THR A 45 -2.40 11.18 -7.62
N GLY A 46 -3.60 11.71 -7.88
CA GLY A 46 -4.75 10.91 -8.27
C GLY A 46 -4.53 10.05 -9.53
N SER A 47 -3.57 10.43 -10.38
CA SER A 47 -3.12 9.61 -11.52
C SER A 47 -2.39 8.32 -11.12
N LEU A 48 -2.04 8.15 -9.85
CA LEU A 48 -1.42 6.94 -9.30
C LEU A 48 -2.47 5.96 -8.72
N LEU A 49 -3.74 6.34 -8.64
CA LEU A 49 -4.82 5.48 -8.16
C LEU A 49 -5.56 4.83 -9.34
N PRO A 50 -5.91 3.53 -9.25
CA PRO A 50 -6.75 2.88 -10.26
C PRO A 50 -8.17 3.50 -10.27
N PRO A 51 -8.89 3.42 -11.40
CA PRO A 51 -10.28 3.91 -11.50
C PRO A 51 -11.25 3.32 -10.47
N ALA A 52 -10.94 2.14 -9.93
CA ALA A 52 -11.72 1.50 -8.86
C ALA A 52 -11.56 2.18 -7.48
N MET A 53 -10.66 3.16 -7.35
CA MET A 53 -10.41 3.88 -6.10
C MET A 53 -10.78 5.36 -6.22
N HIS A 54 -11.24 5.93 -5.10
CA HIS A 54 -11.50 7.35 -4.95
C HIS A 54 -10.36 8.03 -4.17
N PRO A 55 -9.75 9.11 -4.68
CA PRO A 55 -8.73 9.85 -3.92
C PRO A 55 -9.25 10.36 -2.57
N ALA A 56 -8.36 10.43 -1.58
CA ALA A 56 -8.65 11.13 -0.33
C ALA A 56 -8.81 12.64 -0.55
N ILE A 57 -9.58 13.29 0.34
CA ILE A 57 -9.81 14.74 0.32
C ILE A 57 -9.58 15.29 1.74
N PRO A 58 -8.52 16.09 2.00
CA PRO A 58 -7.44 16.42 1.06
C PRO A 58 -6.61 15.18 0.67
N PRO A 59 -5.89 15.19 -0.46
CA PRO A 59 -4.99 14.09 -0.82
C PRO A 59 -3.83 13.99 0.16
N TYR A 60 -3.56 12.79 0.64
CA TYR A 60 -2.43 12.52 1.52
C TYR A 60 -1.86 11.14 1.25
N ALA A 61 -0.59 10.95 1.60
CA ALA A 61 0.08 9.67 1.58
C ALA A 61 0.48 9.29 3.02
N THR A 62 0.78 8.00 3.20
CA THR A 62 1.36 7.50 4.44
C THR A 62 2.64 6.74 4.18
N ILE A 63 3.60 6.88 5.09
CA ILE A 63 4.73 5.98 5.22
C ILE A 63 4.45 5.11 6.43
N TRP A 64 4.42 3.79 6.24
CA TRP A 64 4.35 2.81 7.30
C TRP A 64 5.71 2.17 7.44
N VAL A 65 6.30 2.20 8.63
CA VAL A 65 7.46 1.38 8.97
C VAL A 65 7.02 0.45 10.06
N THR A 66 7.02 -0.85 9.76
CA THR A 66 6.60 -1.88 10.71
C THR A 66 7.78 -2.75 11.07
N ARG A 67 7.97 -2.97 12.36
CA ARG A 67 8.90 -3.97 12.89
C ARG A 67 8.12 -5.24 13.20
N TYR A 68 8.55 -6.35 12.62
CA TYR A 68 8.02 -7.68 12.88
C TYR A 68 9.11 -8.49 13.61
N PRO A 69 9.08 -8.54 14.95
CA PRO A 69 10.12 -9.24 15.72
C PRO A 69 10.01 -10.77 15.59
N GLU A 70 8.81 -11.28 15.30
CA GLU A 70 8.53 -12.70 15.14
C GLU A 70 7.69 -12.91 13.87
N SER A 71 8.20 -13.73 12.94
CA SER A 71 7.51 -14.09 11.70
C SER A 71 7.97 -15.46 11.18
N PRO A 72 7.24 -16.10 10.25
CA PRO A 72 7.65 -17.36 9.62
C PRO A 72 9.01 -17.31 8.90
N VAL A 73 9.48 -16.12 8.51
CA VAL A 73 10.75 -15.90 7.79
C VAL A 73 11.82 -15.23 8.66
N GLY A 74 11.62 -15.23 9.98
CA GLY A 74 12.49 -14.54 10.93
C GLY A 74 12.16 -13.04 11.10
N PRO A 75 12.89 -12.30 11.94
CA PRO A 75 12.59 -10.90 12.23
C PRO A 75 12.90 -9.98 11.04
N PHE A 76 12.03 -9.02 10.73
CA PHE A 76 12.27 -8.05 9.67
C PHE A 76 11.61 -6.68 9.91
N LEU A 77 12.06 -5.68 9.16
CA LEU A 77 11.42 -4.37 9.00
C LEU A 77 10.78 -4.29 7.62
N LEU A 78 9.58 -3.71 7.56
CA LEU A 78 8.89 -3.40 6.31
C LEU A 78 8.55 -1.91 6.26
N ALA A 79 9.07 -1.20 5.27
CA ALA A 79 8.66 0.16 4.97
C ALA A 79 7.77 0.19 3.73
N GLN A 80 6.63 0.88 3.80
CA GLN A 80 5.67 1.02 2.69
C GLN A 80 5.30 2.48 2.48
N LEU A 81 5.32 2.93 1.23
CA LEU A 81 4.69 4.19 0.81
C LEU A 81 3.30 3.89 0.27
N ARG A 82 2.28 4.54 0.83
CA ARG A 82 0.88 4.28 0.49
C ARG A 82 0.16 5.58 0.12
N LEU A 83 -0.44 5.62 -1.06
CA LEU A 83 -1.34 6.72 -1.42
C LEU A 83 -2.74 6.42 -0.89
N MET A 84 -3.30 7.37 -0.15
CA MET A 84 -4.55 7.15 0.57
C MET A 84 -5.76 7.52 -0.28
N GLY A 85 -6.78 6.68 -0.19
CA GLY A 85 -8.04 6.83 -0.90
C GLY A 85 -9.12 5.94 -0.29
N ARG A 86 -10.12 5.60 -1.09
CA ARG A 86 -11.20 4.68 -0.71
C ARG A 86 -11.47 3.69 -1.82
N ALA A 87 -11.78 2.45 -1.45
CA ALA A 87 -12.42 1.47 -2.33
C ALA A 87 -13.88 1.35 -1.88
N GLY A 88 -14.81 1.84 -2.72
CA GLY A 88 -16.18 2.11 -2.27
C GLY A 88 -16.20 3.08 -1.09
N ALA A 89 -16.88 2.70 0.01
CA ALA A 89 -16.96 3.52 1.22
C ALA A 89 -15.74 3.37 2.16
N HIS A 90 -14.87 2.39 1.94
CA HIS A 90 -13.85 2.01 2.91
C HIS A 90 -12.52 2.73 2.65
N PRO A 91 -11.91 3.37 3.66
CA PRO A 91 -10.56 3.90 3.57
C PRO A 91 -9.55 2.80 3.23
N ARG A 92 -8.71 3.05 2.23
CA ARG A 92 -7.67 2.13 1.76
C ARG A 92 -6.41 2.91 1.37
N GLY A 93 -5.25 2.34 1.66
CA GLY A 93 -3.97 2.84 1.16
C GLY A 93 -3.45 1.92 0.06
N LEU A 94 -3.33 2.44 -1.16
CA LEU A 94 -2.69 1.74 -2.27
C LEU A 94 -1.18 1.81 -2.07
N VAL A 95 -0.52 0.65 -1.97
CA VAL A 95 0.94 0.58 -1.83
C VAL A 95 1.57 0.98 -3.17
N LEU A 96 2.31 2.10 -3.17
CA LEU A 96 3.07 2.58 -4.33
C LEU A 96 4.47 1.96 -4.39
N GLY A 97 4.99 1.53 -3.25
CA GLY A 97 6.28 0.87 -3.13
C GLY A 97 6.51 0.36 -1.71
N ALA A 98 7.34 -0.65 -1.58
CA ALA A 98 7.73 -1.22 -0.31
C ALA A 98 9.20 -1.70 -0.35
N VAL A 99 9.84 -1.76 0.81
CA VAL A 99 11.17 -2.35 1.01
C VAL A 99 11.18 -3.12 2.31
N ALA A 100 11.73 -4.34 2.27
CA ALA A 100 11.97 -5.17 3.43
C ALA A 100 13.47 -5.20 3.78
N SER A 101 13.80 -5.40 5.05
CA SER A 101 15.19 -5.51 5.50
C SER A 101 15.86 -6.85 5.14
N THR A 102 15.08 -7.83 4.71
CA THR A 102 15.53 -9.19 4.36
C THR A 102 14.92 -9.60 3.02
N PRO A 103 15.63 -10.42 2.19
CA PRO A 103 15.10 -10.85 0.89
C PRO A 103 13.90 -11.81 0.97
N ASP A 104 13.77 -12.57 2.06
CA ASP A 104 12.71 -13.57 2.24
C ASP A 104 11.36 -12.97 2.71
N ALA A 105 11.33 -11.66 2.97
CA ALA A 105 10.17 -10.92 3.50
C ALA A 105 9.45 -10.05 2.46
#